data_AF-A0AAD9TT91-F1
#
_entry.id   AF-A0AAD9TT91-F1
#
_cell.length_a   1.000
_cell.length_b   1.000
_cell.length_c   1.000
_cell.angle_alpha   90.00
_cell.angle_beta   90.00
_cell.angle_gamma   90.00
#
_symmetry.space_group_name_H-M   'P 1'
#
loop_
_entity.id
_entity.type
_entity.pdbx_description
1 polymer ?
#
loop_
_entity_poly.entity_id
_entity_poly.type
_entity_poly.pdbx_seq_one_letter_code
_entity_poly.pdbx_strand_id
1 'polypeptide(L)'
;MGYLDCTKPCFLEFIKDPSKLIEDPTTKRSIPNPDHHIWLHQDRLLLHAIQVMCMGIAQSIVTRSTIAAQAWGKLEASYANRSNTRKLGLIDSLTNVSLEGKSIAEYIQGTKTILDNLELIGHPVLFIL
;
A
#
# COMPACT_ATOMS: atom_id res chain seq x y z
N MET A 1 19.63 6.99 -17.18
CA MET A 1 18.73 8.09 -16.79
C MET A 1 17.34 7.51 -16.70
N GLY A 2 16.90 7.29 -15.46
CA GLY A 2 15.95 6.24 -15.09
C GLY A 2 14.91 6.75 -14.10
N TYR A 3 14.14 5.82 -13.53
CA TYR A 3 12.95 6.01 -12.69
C TYR A 3 13.07 7.03 -11.53
N LEU A 4 14.30 7.47 -11.21
CA LEU A 4 14.59 8.50 -10.21
C LEU A 4 14.36 9.94 -10.73
N ASP A 5 14.41 10.15 -12.05
CA ASP A 5 14.37 11.48 -12.68
C ASP A 5 12.94 11.95 -13.04
N CYS A 6 11.91 11.19 -12.64
CA CYS A 6 10.48 11.49 -12.88
C CYS A 6 10.06 11.73 -14.34
N THR A 7 10.91 11.39 -15.33
CA THR A 7 10.61 11.59 -16.77
C THR A 7 9.61 10.58 -17.33
N LYS A 8 9.23 9.56 -16.55
CA LYS A 8 8.21 8.56 -16.92
C LYS A 8 7.10 8.52 -15.85
N PRO A 9 5.82 8.38 -16.24
CA PRO A 9 4.68 8.50 -15.33
C PRO A 9 4.61 7.33 -14.34
N CYS A 10 3.76 7.55 -13.34
CA CYS A 10 3.54 6.80 -12.10
C CYS A 10 3.94 5.32 -12.08
N PHE A 11 4.52 4.95 -10.93
CA PHE A 11 5.10 3.65 -10.61
C PHE A 11 4.27 2.43 -11.04
N LEU A 12 2.95 2.50 -11.03
CA LEU A 12 2.04 1.37 -11.28
C LEU A 12 1.92 0.92 -12.75
N GLU A 13 2.04 1.80 -13.75
CA GLU A 13 1.88 1.39 -15.16
C GLU A 13 3.09 0.62 -15.70
N PHE A 14 4.28 0.88 -15.13
CA PHE A 14 5.53 0.24 -15.56
C PHE A 14 5.78 -1.15 -14.96
N ILE A 15 4.91 -1.60 -14.04
CA ILE A 15 5.05 -2.90 -13.40
C ILE A 15 4.21 -4.01 -14.02
N LYS A 16 3.82 -3.82 -15.28
CA LYS A 16 3.43 -4.95 -16.13
C LYS A 16 4.71 -5.54 -16.70
N ASP A 17 5.03 -6.78 -16.34
CA ASP A 17 6.14 -7.55 -16.91
C ASP A 17 6.04 -7.46 -18.45
N PRO A 18 6.96 -6.73 -19.13
CA PRO A 18 6.94 -6.68 -20.57
C PRO A 18 7.36 -8.06 -21.05
N SER A 19 6.39 -8.80 -21.61
CA SER A 19 6.59 -10.16 -22.10
C SER A 19 8.00 -10.36 -22.67
N LYS A 20 8.71 -11.37 -22.15
CA LYS A 20 10.07 -11.74 -22.60
C LYS A 20 10.16 -11.90 -24.12
N LEU A 21 9.03 -12.17 -24.75
CA LEU A 21 8.87 -12.35 -26.18
C LEU A 21 7.84 -11.35 -26.70
N ILE A 22 8.18 -10.70 -27.81
CA ILE A 22 7.28 -9.88 -28.62
C ILE A 22 6.89 -10.70 -29.84
N GLU A 23 5.61 -10.67 -30.22
CA GLU A 23 5.15 -11.27 -31.47
C GLU A 23 5.49 -10.35 -32.65
N ASP A 24 6.25 -10.87 -33.61
CA ASP A 24 6.54 -10.16 -34.85
C ASP A 24 5.24 -9.95 -35.66
N PRO A 25 4.88 -8.69 -36.03
CA PRO A 25 3.63 -8.39 -36.72
C PRO A 25 3.55 -8.99 -38.13
N THR A 26 4.68 -9.39 -38.70
CA THR A 26 4.81 -9.96 -40.05
C THR A 26 4.90 -11.48 -40.08
N THR A 27 5.47 -12.10 -39.03
CA THR A 27 5.83 -13.53 -39.07
C THR A 27 5.18 -14.38 -37.96
N LYS A 28 4.45 -13.78 -37.00
CA LYS A 28 3.92 -14.46 -35.79
C LYS A 28 4.98 -15.27 -35.02
N ARG A 29 6.26 -14.90 -35.15
CA ARG A 29 7.36 -15.53 -34.40
C ARG A 29 7.60 -14.75 -33.12
N SER A 30 7.91 -15.49 -32.07
CA SER A 30 8.32 -14.96 -30.77
C SER A 30 9.76 -14.47 -30.86
N ILE A 31 9.97 -13.15 -30.79
CA ILE A 31 11.28 -12.51 -30.80
C ILE A 31 11.63 -12.07 -29.38
N PRO A 32 12.87 -12.29 -28.89
CA PRO A 32 13.31 -11.78 -27.60
C PRO A 32 13.16 -10.26 -27.52
N ASN A 33 12.51 -9.77 -26.46
CA ASN A 33 12.37 -8.34 -26.22
C ASN A 33 13.71 -7.72 -25.77
N PRO A 34 14.33 -6.82 -26.57
CA PRO A 34 15.60 -6.20 -26.20
C PRO A 34 15.48 -5.29 -24.96
N ASP A 35 14.30 -4.73 -24.69
CA ASP A 35 14.07 -3.81 -23.56
C ASP A 35 13.82 -4.54 -22.23
N HIS A 36 13.58 -5.87 -22.27
CA HIS A 36 13.32 -6.66 -21.07
C HIS A 36 14.53 -6.68 -20.11
N HIS A 37 15.76 -6.63 -20.62
CA HIS A 37 16.95 -6.58 -19.76
C HIS A 37 17.04 -5.27 -18.96
N ILE A 38 16.69 -4.16 -19.59
CA ILE A 38 16.69 -2.84 -18.94
C ILE A 38 15.60 -2.79 -17.87
N TRP A 39 14.40 -3.27 -18.19
CA TRP A 39 13.30 -3.40 -17.23
C TRP A 39 13.67 -4.29 -16.04
N LEU A 40 14.27 -5.47 -16.29
CA LEU A 40 14.65 -6.39 -15.22
C LEU A 40 15.66 -5.78 -14.26
N HIS A 41 16.64 -5.03 -14.78
CA HIS A 41 17.60 -4.34 -13.93
C HIS A 41 16.91 -3.31 -13.03
N GLN A 42 15.95 -2.56 -13.57
CA GLN A 42 15.20 -1.54 -12.84
C GLN A 42 14.26 -2.15 -11.80
N ASP A 43 13.53 -3.20 -12.14
CA ASP A 43 12.68 -3.95 -11.21
C ASP A 43 13.50 -4.50 -10.04
N ARG A 44 14.71 -5.03 -10.29
CA ARG A 44 15.60 -5.53 -9.24
C ARG A 44 16.07 -4.43 -8.28
N LEU A 45 16.46 -3.27 -8.81
CA LEU A 45 16.85 -2.13 -7.98
C LEU A 45 15.69 -1.66 -7.11
N LEU A 46 14.48 -1.58 -7.69
CA LEU A 46 13.28 -1.19 -6.97
C LEU A 46 12.87 -2.21 -5.90
N LEU A 47 12.90 -3.50 -6.22
CA LEU A 47 12.60 -4.56 -5.27
C LEU A 47 13.56 -4.50 -4.07
N HIS A 48 14.85 -4.31 -4.33
CA HIS A 48 15.84 -4.19 -3.26
C HIS A 48 15.62 -2.92 -2.42
N ALA A 49 15.28 -1.79 -3.03
CA ALA A 49 14.94 -0.56 -2.31
C ALA A 49 13.72 -0.79 -1.40
N ILE A 50 12.66 -1.42 -1.90
CA ILE A 50 11.46 -1.75 -1.11
C ILE A 50 11.82 -2.68 0.06
N GLN A 51 12.63 -3.72 -0.19
CA GLN A 51 13.08 -4.64 0.85
C GLN A 51 13.86 -3.94 1.98
N VAL A 52 14.75 -3.01 1.62
CA VAL A 52 15.52 -2.24 2.60
C VAL A 52 14.62 -1.28 3.39
N MET A 53 13.72 -0.57 2.71
CA MET A 53 12.77 0.33 3.39
C MET A 53 11.84 -0.41 4.35
N CYS A 54 11.49 -1.66 4.02
CA CYS A 54 10.58 -2.49 4.83
C CYS A 54 11.30 -3.37 5.87
N MET A 55 12.63 -3.27 5.99
CA MET A 55 13.40 -4.05 6.95
C MET A 55 12.85 -3.86 8.38
N GLY A 56 12.61 -4.96 9.10
CA GLY A 56 11.97 -4.94 10.41
C GLY A 56 10.45 -5.17 10.36
N ILE A 57 9.66 -4.10 10.19
CA ILE A 57 8.20 -4.15 10.45
C ILE A 57 7.42 -4.86 9.33
N ALA A 58 7.84 -4.71 8.08
CA ALA A 58 7.12 -5.21 6.92
C ALA A 58 7.93 -6.23 6.10
N GLN A 59 9.07 -6.69 6.65
CA GLN A 59 9.99 -7.58 5.94
C GLN A 59 9.29 -8.89 5.54
N SER A 60 8.52 -9.50 6.45
CA SER A 60 7.76 -10.74 6.18
C SER A 60 6.77 -10.62 5.01
N ILE A 61 6.24 -9.41 4.76
CA ILE A 61 5.28 -9.12 3.68
C ILE A 61 6.01 -9.12 2.33
N VAL A 62 7.25 -8.62 2.29
CA VAL A 62 8.01 -8.35 1.07
C VAL A 62 8.98 -9.48 0.71
N THR A 63 9.48 -10.27 1.68
CA THR A 63 10.52 -11.29 1.45
C THR A 63 10.16 -12.32 0.38
N ARG A 64 8.86 -12.65 0.20
CA ARG A 64 8.40 -13.63 -0.79
C ARG A 64 8.10 -13.03 -2.17
N SER A 65 8.42 -11.77 -2.41
CA SER A 65 8.12 -11.10 -3.67
C SER A 65 9.28 -11.21 -4.64
N THR A 66 8.99 -11.61 -5.88
CA THR A 66 10.00 -11.84 -6.92
C THR A 66 10.22 -10.62 -7.80
N ILE A 67 9.24 -9.72 -7.85
CA ILE A 67 9.22 -8.46 -8.60
C ILE A 67 8.72 -7.31 -7.71
N ALA A 68 9.12 -6.08 -8.02
CA ALA A 68 8.78 -4.89 -7.25
C ALA A 68 7.26 -4.65 -7.17
N ALA A 69 6.51 -4.98 -8.24
CA ALA A 69 5.04 -4.91 -8.27
C ALA A 69 4.41 -5.72 -7.15
N GLN A 70 4.87 -6.96 -7.04
CA GLN A 70 4.30 -7.91 -6.11
C GLN A 70 4.62 -7.51 -4.68
N ALA A 71 5.83 -6.97 -4.44
CA ALA A 71 6.20 -6.38 -3.17
C ALA A 71 5.29 -5.21 -2.80
N TRP A 72 5.14 -4.26 -3.72
CA TRP A 72 4.32 -3.07 -3.52
C TRP A 72 2.84 -3.41 -3.30
N GLY A 73 2.26 -4.25 -4.16
CA GLY A 73 0.85 -4.67 -4.04
C GLY A 73 0.55 -5.44 -2.75
N LYS A 74 1.49 -6.26 -2.25
CA LYS A 74 1.33 -6.93 -0.95
C LYS A 74 1.38 -5.94 0.22
N LEU A 75 2.28 -4.95 0.16
CA LEU A 75 2.34 -3.88 1.15
C LEU A 75 1.04 -3.07 1.16
N GLU A 76 0.60 -2.63 -0.01
CA GLU A 76 -0.65 -1.89 -0.19
C GLU A 76 -1.83 -2.67 0.37
N ALA A 77 -2.01 -3.94 -0.04
CA ALA A 77 -3.10 -4.77 0.45
C ALA A 77 -3.05 -4.99 1.98
N SER A 78 -1.86 -5.28 2.53
CA SER A 78 -1.70 -5.54 3.97
C SER A 78 -2.00 -4.31 4.82
N TYR A 79 -1.45 -3.15 4.45
CA TYR A 79 -1.64 -1.91 5.19
C TYR A 79 -3.01 -1.28 4.95
N ALA A 80 -3.57 -1.37 3.74
CA ALA A 80 -4.94 -0.96 3.48
C ALA A 80 -5.94 -1.79 4.29
N ASN A 81 -5.76 -3.11 4.34
CA ASN A 81 -6.62 -3.98 5.14
C ASN A 81 -6.49 -3.68 6.64
N ARG A 82 -5.26 -3.56 7.17
CA ARG A 82 -5.03 -3.22 8.58
C ARG A 82 -5.62 -1.86 8.96
N SER A 83 -5.49 -0.87 8.08
CA SER A 83 -6.11 0.45 8.26
C SER A 83 -7.63 0.35 8.29
N ASN A 84 -8.24 -0.40 7.38
CA ASN A 84 -9.69 -0.61 7.34
C ASN A 84 -10.22 -1.37 8.56
N THR A 85 -9.56 -2.44 9.01
CA THR A 85 -9.95 -3.15 10.24
C THR A 85 -9.86 -2.23 11.46
N ARG A 86 -8.77 -1.45 11.59
CA ARG A 86 -8.61 -0.49 12.68
C ARG A 86 -9.72 0.56 12.65
N LYS A 87 -10.05 1.10 11.47
CA LYS A 87 -11.15 2.04 11.27
C LYS A 87 -12.49 1.47 11.72
N LEU A 88 -12.84 0.26 11.27
CA LEU A 88 -14.10 -0.39 11.65
C LEU A 88 -14.17 -0.62 13.17
N GLY A 89 -13.07 -1.04 13.80
CA GLY A 89 -13.02 -1.20 15.26
C GLY A 89 -13.20 0.11 16.02
N LEU A 90 -12.70 1.24 15.49
CA LEU A 90 -12.93 2.56 16.09
C LEU A 90 -14.36 3.04 15.91
N ILE A 91 -14.97 2.81 14.73
CA ILE A 91 -16.39 3.12 14.50
C ILE A 91 -17.28 2.29 15.43
N ASP A 92 -17.01 1.00 15.56
CA ASP A 92 -17.75 0.10 16.48
C ASP A 92 -17.58 0.54 17.95
N SER A 93 -16.36 0.92 18.34
CA SER A 93 -16.11 1.49 19.68
C SER A 93 -16.89 2.79 19.91
N LEU A 94 -17.02 3.64 18.88
CA LEU A 94 -17.78 4.88 18.95
C LEU A 94 -19.29 4.60 19.10
N THR A 95 -19.83 3.61 18.38
CA THR A 95 -21.26 3.25 18.47
C THR A 95 -21.63 2.58 19.78
N ASN A 96 -20.68 1.85 20.38
CA ASN A 96 -20.89 1.14 21.65
C ASN A 96 -20.52 1.97 22.89
N VAL A 97 -20.03 3.21 22.72
CA VAL A 97 -19.75 4.10 23.84
C VAL A 97 -21.06 4.56 24.49
N SER A 98 -21.34 4.06 25.69
CA SER A 98 -22.47 4.45 26.53
C SER A 98 -21.99 5.17 27.80
N LEU A 99 -22.88 5.98 28.36
CA LEU A 99 -22.69 6.68 29.64
C LEU A 99 -22.90 5.76 30.85
N GLU A 100 -23.38 4.53 30.65
CA GLU A 100 -23.73 3.63 31.75
C GLU A 100 -22.52 3.29 32.62
N GLY A 101 -22.61 3.67 33.90
CA GLY A 101 -21.57 3.40 34.90
C GLY A 101 -20.33 4.29 34.83
N LYS A 102 -20.29 5.31 33.95
CA LYS A 102 -19.18 6.26 33.81
C LYS A 102 -19.59 7.66 34.22
N SER A 103 -18.64 8.45 34.73
CA SER A 103 -18.85 9.88 34.86
C SER A 103 -18.96 10.55 33.49
N ILE A 104 -19.65 11.69 33.41
CA ILE A 104 -19.78 12.48 32.17
C ILE A 104 -18.39 12.85 31.61
N ALA A 105 -17.42 13.16 32.50
CA ALA A 105 -16.05 13.48 32.10
C ALA A 105 -15.34 12.30 31.43
N GLU A 106 -15.45 11.09 32.00
CA GLU A 106 -14.87 9.87 31.41
C GLU A 106 -15.51 9.51 30.08
N TYR A 107 -16.83 9.69 29.96
CA TYR A 107 -17.55 9.49 28.71
C TYR A 107 -17.03 10.43 27.61
N ILE A 108 -17.03 11.74 27.87
CA ILE A 108 -16.57 12.75 26.89
C ILE A 108 -15.10 12.51 26.50
N GLN A 109 -14.23 12.20 27.48
CA GLN A 109 -12.83 11.92 27.23
C GLN A 109 -12.62 10.65 26.39
N GLY A 110 -13.39 9.59 26.66
CA GLY A 110 -13.37 8.35 25.90
C GLY A 110 -13.80 8.56 24.46
N THR A 111 -14.93 9.25 24.25
CA THR A 111 -15.44 9.59 22.91
C THR A 111 -14.44 10.44 22.13
N LYS A 112 -13.88 11.47 22.77
CA LYS A 112 -12.87 12.35 22.16
C LYS A 112 -11.65 11.54 21.70
N THR A 113 -11.16 10.64 22.54
CA THR A 113 -10.00 9.80 22.22
C THR A 113 -10.26 8.93 20.99
N ILE A 114 -11.47 8.38 20.83
CA ILE A 114 -11.83 7.58 19.65
C ILE A 114 -11.90 8.46 18.40
N LEU A 115 -12.46 9.66 18.50
CA LEU A 115 -12.52 10.63 17.41
C LEU A 115 -11.12 11.08 16.97
N ASP A 116 -10.24 11.42 17.90
CA ASP A 116 -8.85 11.79 17.61
C ASP A 116 -8.11 10.64 16.89
N ASN A 117 -8.38 9.40 17.28
CA ASN A 117 -7.83 8.21 16.61
C ASN A 117 -8.39 8.01 15.19
N LEU A 118 -9.65 8.39 14.93
CA LEU A 118 -10.25 8.35 13.60
C LEU A 118 -9.69 9.47 12.70
N GLU A 119 -9.46 10.66 13.25
CA GLU A 119 -8.78 11.76 12.58
C GLU A 119 -7.35 11.38 12.19
N LEU A 120 -6.60 10.74 13.09
CA LEU A 120 -5.24 10.26 12.82
C LEU A 120 -5.16 9.25 11.65
N ILE A 121 -6.24 8.50 11.39
CA ILE A 121 -6.32 7.54 10.28
C ILE A 121 -6.82 8.22 8.98
N GLY A 122 -7.09 9.52 9.01
CA GLY A 122 -7.60 10.29 7.87
C GLY A 122 -9.10 10.14 7.65
N HIS A 123 -9.84 9.73 8.68
CA HIS A 123 -11.30 9.59 8.67
C HIS A 123 -11.94 10.47 9.74
N PRO A 124 -11.90 11.81 9.59
CA PRO A 124 -12.53 12.70 10.54
C PRO A 124 -14.05 12.47 10.53
N VAL A 125 -14.62 12.19 11.69
CA VAL A 125 -16.07 12.16 11.86
C VAL A 125 -16.51 13.58 12.20
N LEU A 126 -17.20 14.23 11.28
CA LEU A 126 -17.65 15.60 11.49
C LEU A 126 -18.87 15.57 12.41
N PHE A 127 -18.66 15.94 13.68
CA PHE A 127 -19.75 16.16 14.62
C PHE A 127 -20.40 17.51 14.25
N ILE A 128 -21.53 17.45 13.55
CA ILE A 128 -22.41 18.62 13.40
C ILE A 128 -23.08 18.77 14.77
N LEU A 129 -22.61 19.74 15.55
CA LEU A 129 -23.34 20.30 16.69
C LEU A 129 -24.35 21.33 16.18
#